data_AF-A0A804KL73-F1
#
_entry.id   AF-A0A804KL73-F1
#
_cell.length_a   1.000
_cell.length_b   1.000
_cell.length_c   1.000
_cell.angle_alpha   90.00
_cell.angle_beta   90.00
_cell.angle_gamma   90.00
#
_symmetry.space_group_name_H-M   'P 1'
#
loop_
_entity.id
_entity.type
_entity.pdbx_description
1 polymer ?
#
loop_
_entity_poly.entity_id
_entity_poly.type
_entity_poly.pdbx_seq_one_letter_code
_entity_poly.pdbx_strand_id
1 'polypeptide(L)'
;MGVANKTSWFLKMNPIGKAPVLETPDLTRSKADNPLYGTSLVEYAHIEQWIDFAPTEIAPRVGFGPYLAGSVEEAAISSLKRALGALNTHLTSNISRRPCCYFGRYFYDL
;
A
#
# COMPACT_ATOMS: atom_id res chain seq x y z
N MET A 1 -21.01 12.08 2.47
CA MET A 1 -20.83 10.61 2.40
C MET A 1 -21.59 10.07 1.21
N GLY A 2 -21.09 9.00 0.56
CA GLY A 2 -21.72 8.44 -0.63
C GLY A 2 -23.18 8.02 -0.39
N VAL A 3 -24.03 8.22 -1.39
CA VAL A 3 -25.43 7.78 -1.37
C VAL A 3 -25.51 6.33 -1.89
N ALA A 4 -24.66 5.99 -2.86
CA ALA A 4 -24.62 4.66 -3.47
C ALA A 4 -24.20 3.54 -2.50
N ASN A 5 -23.29 3.80 -1.55
CA ASN A 5 -22.81 2.80 -0.60
C ASN A 5 -23.79 2.48 0.55
N LYS A 6 -25.00 3.04 0.51
CA LYS A 6 -26.10 2.78 1.47
C LYS A 6 -27.26 2.00 0.87
N THR A 7 -27.22 1.74 -0.43
CA THR A 7 -28.26 0.98 -1.13
C THR A 7 -28.30 -0.47 -0.63
N SER A 8 -29.48 -1.10 -0.67
CA SER A 8 -29.65 -2.49 -0.25
C SER A 8 -28.75 -3.46 -1.04
N TRP A 9 -28.52 -3.19 -2.32
CA TRP A 9 -27.62 -3.98 -3.15
C TRP A 9 -26.16 -3.86 -2.67
N PHE A 10 -25.70 -2.66 -2.32
CA PHE A 10 -24.32 -2.45 -1.87
C PHE A 10 -24.07 -3.08 -0.51
N LEU A 11 -25.01 -2.94 0.42
CA LEU A 11 -24.94 -3.56 1.74
C LEU A 11 -25.01 -5.09 1.69
N LYS A 12 -25.67 -5.65 0.66
CA LYS A 12 -25.66 -7.10 0.42
C LYS A 12 -24.27 -7.60 -0.01
N MET A 13 -23.51 -6.80 -0.76
CA MET A 13 -22.16 -7.14 -1.23
C MET A 13 -21.08 -6.84 -0.17
N ASN A 14 -21.24 -5.75 0.59
CA ASN A 14 -20.39 -5.42 1.71
C ASN A 14 -21.25 -4.90 2.88
N PRO A 15 -21.55 -5.75 3.88
CA PRO A 15 -22.36 -5.37 5.04
C PRO A 15 -21.78 -4.20 5.85
N ILE A 16 -20.48 -3.94 5.74
CA ILE A 16 -19.80 -2.83 6.40
C ILE A 16 -20.12 -1.49 5.68
N GLY A 17 -20.62 -1.54 4.45
CA GLY A 17 -21.00 -0.36 3.67
C GLY A 17 -19.81 0.52 3.26
N LYS A 18 -18.58 -0.03 3.32
CA LYS A 18 -17.35 0.66 2.95
C LYS A 18 -17.02 0.41 1.47
N ALA A 19 -16.53 1.46 0.80
CA ALA A 19 -15.92 1.35 -0.51
C ALA A 19 -14.39 1.22 -0.37
N PRO A 20 -13.67 0.65 -1.37
CA PRO A 20 -14.18 0.09 -2.62
C PRO A 20 -14.83 -1.30 -2.45
N VAL A 21 -15.84 -1.59 -3.28
CA VAL A 21 -16.44 -2.93 -3.44
C VAL A 21 -16.27 -3.31 -4.91
N LEU A 22 -15.74 -4.50 -5.17
CA LEU A 22 -15.54 -5.02 -6.52
C LEU A 22 -16.39 -6.28 -6.70
N GLU A 23 -17.23 -6.27 -7.74
CA GLU A 23 -18.03 -7.43 -8.16
C GLU A 23 -17.32 -8.10 -9.34
N THR A 24 -16.36 -8.97 -9.04
CA THR A 24 -15.68 -9.81 -10.03
C THR A 24 -15.45 -11.22 -9.47
N PRO A 25 -15.34 -12.25 -10.33
CA PRO A 25 -15.00 -13.59 -9.88
C PRO A 25 -13.59 -13.67 -9.28
N ASP A 26 -12.66 -12.83 -9.77
CA ASP A 26 -11.26 -12.84 -9.34
C ASP A 26 -10.80 -11.46 -8.84
N LEU A 27 -10.34 -11.42 -7.60
CA LEU A 27 -9.51 -10.36 -7.04
C LEU A 27 -8.07 -10.47 -7.57
N THR A 28 -7.30 -9.37 -7.49
CA THR A 28 -5.85 -9.43 -7.78
C THR A 28 -5.15 -10.51 -6.94
N ARG A 29 -5.59 -10.71 -5.69
CA ARG A 29 -5.11 -11.73 -4.73
C ARG A 29 -5.45 -13.17 -5.12
N SER A 30 -6.40 -13.40 -6.02
CA SER A 30 -6.85 -14.75 -6.40
C SER A 30 -6.21 -15.26 -7.70
N LYS A 31 -5.26 -14.52 -8.29
CA LYS A 31 -4.49 -15.00 -9.46
C LYS A 31 -3.12 -15.51 -9.00
N ALA A 32 -2.88 -16.81 -9.16
CA ALA A 32 -1.64 -17.48 -8.77
C ALA A 32 -0.40 -16.92 -9.49
N ASP A 33 -0.56 -16.46 -10.75
CA ASP A 33 0.52 -15.89 -11.56
C ASP A 33 0.60 -14.35 -11.49
N ASN A 34 0.29 -13.76 -10.33
CA ASN A 34 0.31 -12.31 -10.18
C ASN A 34 1.67 -11.82 -9.68
N PRO A 35 2.47 -11.08 -10.49
CA PRO A 35 3.78 -10.59 -10.09
C PRO A 35 3.75 -9.61 -8.91
N LEU A 36 2.57 -9.10 -8.52
CA LEU A 36 2.38 -8.20 -7.40
C LEU A 36 2.59 -8.86 -6.02
N TYR A 37 2.64 -10.19 -5.94
CA TYR A 37 2.85 -10.92 -4.68
C TYR A 37 4.25 -11.49 -4.50
N GLY A 38 5.16 -11.16 -5.42
CA GLY A 38 6.49 -11.75 -5.43
C GLY A 38 6.47 -13.21 -5.90
N THR A 39 7.67 -13.75 -6.07
CA THR A 39 7.91 -15.11 -6.60
C THR A 39 8.17 -16.13 -5.51
N SER A 40 8.38 -15.69 -4.26
CA SER A 40 8.63 -16.54 -3.10
C SER A 40 7.79 -16.12 -1.89
N LEU A 41 7.60 -17.04 -0.95
CA LEU A 41 6.92 -16.76 0.32
C LEU A 41 7.59 -15.63 1.12
N VAL A 42 8.92 -15.48 0.99
CA VAL A 42 9.67 -14.42 1.66
C VAL A 42 9.39 -13.06 1.03
N GLU A 43 9.32 -12.98 -0.30
CA GLU A 43 8.94 -11.76 -1.00
C GLU A 43 7.49 -11.39 -0.69
N TYR A 44 6.59 -12.37 -0.69
CA TYR A 44 5.20 -12.18 -0.30
C TYR A 44 5.06 -11.63 1.13
N ALA A 45 5.79 -12.20 2.09
CA ALA A 45 5.80 -11.71 3.48
C ALA A 45 6.29 -10.26 3.58
N HIS A 46 7.33 -9.87 2.83
CA HIS A 46 7.76 -8.47 2.79
C HIS A 46 6.69 -7.55 2.18
N ILE A 47 5.96 -8.01 1.16
CA ILE A 47 4.88 -7.25 0.54
C ILE A 47 3.74 -7.03 1.54
N GLU A 48 3.28 -8.08 2.24
CA GLU A 48 2.25 -7.94 3.28
C GLU A 48 2.72 -7.04 4.43
N GLN A 49 3.99 -7.12 4.84
CA GLN A 49 4.56 -6.21 5.85
C GLN A 49 4.45 -4.74 5.44
N TRP A 50 4.73 -4.40 4.18
CA TRP A 50 4.60 -3.03 3.69
C TRP A 50 3.14 -2.60 3.51
N ILE A 51 2.25 -3.53 3.13
CA ILE A 51 0.80 -3.31 3.07
C ILE A 51 0.24 -2.98 4.46
N ASP A 52 0.73 -3.61 5.53
CA ASP A 52 0.31 -3.34 6.91
C ASP A 52 0.95 -2.07 7.48
N PHE A 53 2.20 -1.77 7.09
CA PHE A 53 2.91 -0.55 7.49
C PHE A 53 2.23 0.72 6.98
N ALA A 54 1.82 0.76 5.71
CA ALA A 54 1.25 1.96 5.09
C ALA A 54 0.01 2.52 5.81
N PRO A 55 -1.05 1.74 6.13
CA PRO A 55 -2.24 2.25 6.79
C PRO A 55 -1.99 2.63 8.26
N THR A 56 -1.01 2.02 8.93
CA THR A 56 -0.73 2.24 10.35
C THR A 56 0.20 3.42 10.58
N GLU A 57 1.17 3.64 9.69
CA GLU A 57 2.25 4.61 9.91
C GLU A 57 2.17 5.83 8.98
N ILE A 58 1.49 5.72 7.84
CA ILE A 58 1.39 6.80 6.83
C ILE A 58 -0.04 7.34 6.71
N ALA A 59 -1.05 6.46 6.63
CA ALA A 59 -2.44 6.86 6.43
C ALA A 59 -3.16 7.58 7.60
N PRO A 60 -2.67 7.62 8.86
CA PRO A 60 -3.34 8.40 9.91
C PRO A 60 -3.51 9.91 9.58
N ARG A 61 -2.86 10.42 8.53
CA ARG A 61 -2.96 11.82 8.08
C ARG A 61 -3.80 12.08 6.82
N VAL A 62 -4.59 11.13 6.30
CA VAL A 62 -5.44 11.41 5.10
C VAL A 62 -6.73 12.22 5.38
N GLY A 63 -6.84 12.88 6.54
CA GLY A 63 -7.90 13.86 6.81
C GLY A 63 -9.24 13.30 7.29
N PHE A 64 -9.24 12.14 7.96
CA PHE A 64 -10.47 11.47 8.45
C PHE A 64 -11.01 11.98 9.79
N GLY A 65 -10.29 12.86 10.48
CA GLY A 65 -10.67 13.39 11.79
C GLY A 65 -10.57 14.92 11.85
N PRO A 66 -11.22 15.57 12.84
CA PRO A 66 -11.08 17.00 13.06
C PRO A 66 -9.61 17.37 13.33
N TYR A 67 -9.20 18.56 12.88
CA TYR A 67 -7.88 19.08 13.20
C TYR A 67 -7.76 19.34 14.71
N LEU A 68 -6.76 18.72 15.33
CA LEU A 68 -6.45 18.89 16.75
C LEU A 68 -5.10 19.60 16.88
N ALA A 69 -5.13 20.89 17.19
CA ALA A 69 -3.92 21.71 17.34
C ALA A 69 -3.06 21.29 18.55
N GLY A 70 -1.79 21.70 18.52
CA GLY A 70 -0.87 21.51 19.64
C GLY A 70 -0.18 20.16 19.62
N SER A 71 -0.05 19.52 20.78
CA SER A 71 0.77 18.31 20.97
C SER A 71 0.38 17.13 20.09
N VAL A 72 -0.91 17.00 19.75
CA VAL A 72 -1.42 15.92 18.89
C VAL A 72 -0.90 16.06 17.45
N GLU A 73 -0.97 17.28 16.90
CA GLU A 73 -0.49 17.55 15.54
C GLU A 73 1.03 17.36 15.46
N GLU A 74 1.79 17.92 16.40
CA GLU A 74 3.25 17.75 16.44
C GLU A 74 3.68 16.29 16.58
N ALA A 75 3.01 15.51 17.42
CA ALA A 75 3.28 14.07 17.56
C ALA A 75 3.02 13.31 16.26
N ALA A 76 1.94 13.65 15.56
CA ALA A 76 1.62 13.03 14.29
C ALA A 76 2.54 13.49 13.15
N ILE A 77 3.06 14.74 13.15
CA ILE A 77 4.07 15.19 12.17
C ILE A 77 5.38 14.44 12.40
N SER A 78 5.80 14.35 13.65
CA SER A 78 7.01 13.62 14.05
C SER A 78 6.94 12.15 13.63
N SER A 79 5.80 11.50 13.88
CA SER A 79 5.56 10.10 13.51
C SER A 79 5.63 9.89 12.00
N LEU A 80 5.03 10.77 11.20
CA LEU A 80 5.09 10.70 9.74
C LEU A 80 6.52 10.90 9.22
N LYS A 81 7.28 11.86 9.76
CA LYS A 81 8.69 12.08 9.41
C LYS A 81 9.53 10.83 9.66
N ARG A 82 9.32 10.17 10.80
CA ARG A 82 9.98 8.90 11.14
C ARG A 82 9.65 7.81 10.12
N ALA A 83 8.37 7.63 9.79
CA ALA A 83 7.94 6.62 8.82
C ALA A 83 8.55 6.85 7.42
N LEU A 84 8.53 8.10 6.93
CA LEU A 84 9.15 8.47 5.65
C LEU A 84 10.67 8.32 5.68
N GLY A 85 11.32 8.59 6.82
CA GLY A 85 12.73 8.33 7.02
C GLY A 85 13.08 6.86 6.88
N ALA A 86 12.32 5.96 7.53
CA ALA A 86 12.50 4.52 7.42
C ALA A 86 12.33 4.02 5.97
N LEU A 87 11.31 4.53 5.26
CA LEU A 87 11.11 4.23 3.84
C LEU A 87 12.30 4.68 2.99
N ASN A 88 12.79 5.90 3.19
CA ASN A 88 13.96 6.42 2.47
C ASN A 88 15.22 5.57 2.71
N THR A 89 15.48 5.15 3.95
CA THR A 89 16.58 4.24 4.28
C THR A 89 16.40 2.87 3.60
N HIS A 90 15.18 2.33 3.58
CA HIS A 90 14.90 1.07 2.89
C HIS A 90 15.13 1.16 1.38
N LEU A 91 14.69 2.25 0.74
CA LEU A 91 14.86 2.45 -0.70
C LEU A 91 16.33 2.67 -1.08
N THR A 92 17.06 3.49 -0.32
CA THR A 92 18.49 3.74 -0.60
C THR A 92 19.34 2.48 -0.43
N SER A 93 19.05 1.65 0.59
CA SER A 93 19.76 0.39 0.81
C SER A 93 19.41 -0.73 -0.17
N ASN A 94 18.19 -0.77 -0.72
CA ASN A 94 17.76 -1.82 -1.65
C ASN A 94 17.94 -1.45 -3.14
N ILE A 95 17.80 -0.19 -3.52
CA ILE A 95 18.07 0.27 -4.90
C ILE A 95 19.57 0.15 -5.21
N SER A 96 20.44 0.48 -4.26
CA SER A 96 21.90 0.32 -4.40
C SER A 96 22.36 -1.14 -4.47
N ARG A 97 21.49 -2.11 -4.14
CA ARG A 97 21.80 -3.55 -4.18
C ARG A 97 21.28 -4.26 -5.43
N ARG A 98 20.54 -3.59 -6.33
CA ARG A 98 20.31 -4.13 -7.66
C ARG A 98 21.60 -3.97 -8.44
N PRO A 99 22.28 -5.07 -8.85
CA PRO A 99 23.44 -4.94 -9.72
C PRO A 99 23.01 -4.18 -10.97
N CYS A 100 23.85 -3.28 -11.46
CA CYS A 100 23.74 -2.61 -12.77
C CYS A 100 23.72 -3.60 -13.97
N CYS A 101 23.43 -4.89 -13.76
CA CYS A 101 23.63 -5.97 -14.71
C CYS A 101 22.38 -6.34 -15.52
N TYR A 102 21.22 -5.71 -15.31
CA TYR A 102 19.99 -6.03 -16.05
C TYR A 102 19.54 -5.00 -17.10
N PHE A 103 20.34 -3.96 -17.37
CA PHE A 103 20.02 -2.93 -18.38
C PHE A 103 20.93 -2.97 -19.62
N GLY A 104 21.60 -4.09 -19.90
CA GLY A 104 22.62 -4.18 -20.94
C GLY A 104 22.62 -5.45 -21.78
N ARG A 105 21.47 -6.09 -22.05
CA ARG A 105 21.45 -7.29 -22.89
C ARG A 105 20.29 -7.43 -23.88
N TYR A 106 19.62 -6.32 -24.25
CA TYR A 106 18.55 -6.33 -25.27
C TYR A 106 18.62 -5.17 -26.28
N PHE A 107 19.80 -4.56 -26.51
CA PHE A 107 19.90 -3.45 -27.48
C PHE A 107 21.12 -3.48 -28.41
N TYR A 108 21.66 -4.69 -28.67
CA TYR A 108 22.53 -4.96 -29.81
C TYR A 108 22.29 -6.41 -30.24
N ASP A 109 21.21 -6.62 -31.00
CA ASP A 109 21.01 -7.74 -31.94
C ASP A 109 19.59 -7.61 -32.53
N LEU A 110 19.42 -6.58 -33.37
CA LEU A 110 18.47 -6.47 -34.51
C LEU A 110 18.67 -5.13 -35.22
#